data_AF-A0A6G3RP13-F1
#
_entry.id   AF-A0A6G3RP13-F1
#
_cell.length_a   1.000
_cell.length_b   1.000
_cell.length_c   1.000
_cell.angle_alpha   90.00
_cell.angle_beta   90.00
_cell.angle_gamma   90.00
#
_symmetry.space_group_name_H-M   'P 1'
#
loop_
_entity.id
_entity.type
_entity.pdbx_description
1 polymer ?
#
loop_
_entity_poly.entity_id
_entity_poly.type
_entity_poly.pdbx_seq_one_letter_code
_entity_poly.pdbx_strand_id
1 'polypeptide(L)'
;RRDGDRLRFVGAATRRIARGIDLDEIVMGLCRATVPTFSDAILVYLRDPLPVGDERPTGPLVLRLRRSDRLRSIEEGGEEPDTDGGGTLPAPQTAQADITDVMGSAELCEVRPGGALAEVLRGVRP
;
A
#
# COMPACT_ATOMS: atom_id res chain seq x y z
N ARG A 1 3.03 20.75 -17.78
CA ARG A 1 3.98 20.25 -16.75
C ARG A 1 3.32 19.22 -15.84
N ARG A 2 2.18 19.51 -15.19
CA ARG A 2 1.44 18.56 -14.31
C ARG A 2 1.10 17.21 -14.94
N ASP A 3 0.72 17.15 -16.22
CA ASP A 3 0.36 15.88 -16.87
C ASP A 3 1.55 14.96 -17.11
N GLY A 4 2.74 15.52 -17.37
CA GLY A 4 3.97 14.76 -17.52
C GLY A 4 4.43 14.12 -16.21
N ASP A 5 4.30 14.84 -15.10
CA ASP A 5 4.67 14.32 -13.77
C ASP A 5 3.69 13.23 -13.31
N ARG A 6 2.39 13.39 -13.61
CA ARG A 6 1.39 12.34 -13.39
C ARG A 6 1.71 11.08 -14.18
N LEU A 7 2.04 11.21 -15.47
CA LEU A 7 2.34 10.05 -16.31
C LEU A 7 3.61 9.32 -15.84
N ARG A 8 4.64 10.07 -15.42
CA ARG A 8 5.86 9.50 -14.82
C ARG A 8 5.57 8.77 -13.52
N PHE A 9 4.78 9.38 -12.63
CA PHE A 9 4.35 8.74 -11.38
C PHE A 9 3.64 7.40 -11.66
N VAL A 10 2.65 7.41 -12.56
CA VAL A 10 1.89 6.19 -12.91
C VAL A 10 2.84 5.10 -13.42
N GLY A 11 3.74 5.42 -14.35
CA GLY A 11 4.70 4.44 -14.88
C GLY A 11 5.63 3.87 -13.80
N ALA A 12 6.15 4.72 -12.91
CA ALA A 12 7.02 4.28 -11.82
C ALA A 12 6.26 3.45 -10.77
N ALA A 13 5.05 3.86 -10.40
CA ALA A 13 4.18 3.16 -9.46
C ALA A 13 3.79 1.77 -10.00
N THR A 14 3.30 1.70 -11.23
CA THR A 14 2.94 0.42 -11.88
C THR A 14 4.11 -0.54 -11.91
N ARG A 15 5.31 -0.08 -12.29
CA ARG A 15 6.51 -0.95 -12.32
C ARG A 15 6.93 -1.44 -10.93
N ARG A 16 6.73 -0.64 -9.88
CA ARG A 16 7.04 -1.05 -8.51
C ARG A 16 6.04 -2.09 -8.01
N ILE A 17 4.75 -1.87 -8.25
CA ILE A 17 3.66 -2.77 -7.82
C ILE A 17 3.75 -4.11 -8.57
N ALA A 18 3.97 -4.10 -9.89
CA ALA A 18 4.01 -5.28 -10.73
C ALA A 18 5.18 -6.24 -10.45
N ARG A 19 6.15 -5.85 -9.63
CA ARG A 19 7.28 -6.70 -9.21
C ARG A 19 6.98 -7.51 -7.95
N GLY A 20 5.95 -7.15 -7.19
CA GLY A 20 5.60 -7.88 -5.98
C GLY A 20 5.09 -9.27 -6.31
N ILE A 21 5.63 -10.27 -5.61
CA ILE A 21 5.27 -11.69 -5.78
C ILE A 21 4.08 -12.04 -4.88
N ASP A 22 4.09 -11.51 -3.67
CA ASP A 22 3.03 -11.72 -2.68
C ASP A 22 2.25 -10.43 -2.38
N LEU A 23 1.17 -10.59 -1.62
CA LEU A 23 0.28 -9.49 -1.27
C LEU A 23 0.99 -8.37 -0.52
N ASP A 24 1.92 -8.72 0.38
CA ASP A 24 2.55 -7.75 1.26
C ASP A 24 3.56 -6.91 0.50
N GLU A 25 4.29 -7.50 -0.45
CA GLU A 25 5.16 -6.80 -1.40
C GLU A 25 4.37 -5.85 -2.31
N ILE A 26 3.21 -6.30 -2.82
CA ILE A 26 2.33 -5.48 -3.65
C ILE A 26 1.81 -4.27 -2.84
N VAL A 27 1.29 -4.49 -1.64
CA VAL A 27 0.81 -3.43 -0.74
C VAL A 27 1.95 -2.50 -0.35
N MET A 28 3.14 -3.02 -0.05
CA MET A 28 4.32 -2.21 0.24
C MET A 28 4.74 -1.34 -0.96
N GLY A 29 4.73 -1.91 -2.15
CA GLY A 29 5.02 -1.21 -3.40
C GLY A 29 4.06 -0.05 -3.65
N LEU A 30 2.77 -0.26 -3.40
CA LEU A 30 1.73 0.78 -3.48
C LEU A 30 1.99 1.91 -2.50
N CYS A 31 2.27 1.60 -1.23
CA CYS A 31 2.45 2.62 -0.21
C CYS A 31 3.72 3.45 -0.47
N ARG A 32 4.84 2.79 -0.82
CA ARG A 32 6.10 3.45 -1.19
C ARG A 32 5.99 4.34 -2.43
N ALA A 33 5.12 3.99 -3.38
CA ALA A 33 4.86 4.87 -4.51
C ALA A 33 4.01 6.07 -4.09
N THR A 34 2.90 5.83 -3.40
CA THR A 34 1.83 6.82 -3.21
C THR A 34 2.16 7.87 -2.15
N VAL A 35 2.61 7.43 -0.97
CA VAL A 35 2.75 8.30 0.20
C VAL A 35 3.72 9.46 -0.09
N PRO A 36 4.96 9.24 -0.58
CA PRO A 36 5.90 10.35 -0.79
C PRO A 36 5.40 11.44 -1.77
N THR A 37 4.46 11.10 -2.65
CA THR A 37 3.96 12.03 -3.69
C THR A 37 2.67 12.73 -3.30
N PHE A 38 1.77 12.06 -2.56
CA PHE A 38 0.38 12.52 -2.43
C PHE A 38 -0.15 12.65 -1.01
N SER A 39 0.48 12.02 -0.01
CA SER A 39 -0.07 12.00 1.34
C SER A 39 0.98 11.75 2.41
N ASP A 40 0.72 12.12 3.66
CA ASP A 40 1.63 11.77 4.77
C ASP A 40 1.45 10.32 5.26
N ALA A 41 0.34 9.68 4.87
CA ALA A 41 -0.01 8.32 5.23
C ALA A 41 -1.01 7.71 4.23
N ILE A 42 -1.09 6.38 4.20
CA ILE A 42 -2.15 5.65 3.50
C ILE A 42 -2.64 4.48 4.35
N LEU A 43 -3.93 4.17 4.26
CA LEU A 43 -4.54 2.98 4.82
C LEU A 43 -4.97 2.06 3.67
N VAL A 44 -4.52 0.82 3.69
CA VAL A 44 -4.87 -0.16 2.65
C VAL A 44 -5.80 -1.21 3.23
N TYR A 45 -7.06 -1.15 2.84
CA TYR A 45 -8.09 -2.11 3.19
C TYR A 45 -8.38 -3.02 1.99
N LEU A 46 -8.27 -4.34 2.18
CA LEU A 46 -8.57 -5.32 1.14
C LEU A 46 -9.74 -6.21 1.57
N ARG A 47 -10.46 -6.77 0.60
CA ARG A 47 -11.57 -7.68 0.89
C ARG A 47 -11.08 -8.93 1.65
N ASP A 48 -11.91 -9.42 2.58
CA ASP A 48 -11.71 -10.67 3.28
C ASP A 48 -12.97 -11.57 3.16
N PRO A 49 -12.89 -12.75 2.52
CA PRO A 49 -11.72 -13.30 1.83
C PRO A 49 -11.38 -12.53 0.55
N LEU A 50 -10.11 -12.55 0.16
CA LEU A 50 -9.68 -12.02 -1.13
C LEU A 50 -10.32 -12.85 -2.26
N PRO A 51 -10.91 -12.20 -3.28
CA PRO A 51 -11.40 -12.92 -4.45
C PRO A 51 -10.22 -13.56 -5.20
N VAL A 52 -10.44 -14.77 -5.72
CA VAL A 52 -9.46 -15.50 -6.53
C VAL A 52 -10.04 -15.77 -7.92
N GLY A 53 -9.24 -15.56 -8.97
CA GLY A 53 -9.68 -15.72 -10.35
C GLY A 53 -10.90 -14.86 -10.70
N ASP A 54 -11.86 -15.46 -11.41
CA ASP A 54 -13.10 -14.81 -11.84
C ASP A 54 -14.28 -15.05 -10.87
N GLU A 55 -14.00 -15.60 -9.69
CA GLU A 55 -15.04 -15.86 -8.70
C GLU A 55 -15.71 -14.55 -8.29
N ARG A 56 -17.04 -14.49 -8.45
CA ARG A 56 -17.81 -13.40 -7.87
C ARG A 56 -17.86 -13.62 -6.37
N PRO A 57 -17.26 -12.74 -5.57
CA PRO A 57 -17.16 -13.00 -4.15
C PRO A 57 -18.54 -12.90 -3.48
N THR A 58 -18.96 -14.01 -2.86
CA THR A 58 -20.27 -14.19 -2.22
C THR A 58 -20.21 -13.82 -0.73
N GLY A 59 -21.35 -13.49 -0.13
CA GLY A 59 -21.45 -13.14 1.30
C GLY A 59 -21.22 -11.66 1.65
N PRO A 60 -21.20 -11.32 2.96
CA PRO A 60 -20.99 -9.95 3.42
C PRO A 60 -19.65 -9.38 2.95
N LEU A 61 -19.65 -8.12 2.53
CA LEU A 61 -18.42 -7.45 2.13
C LEU A 61 -17.69 -6.97 3.39
N VAL A 62 -16.62 -7.66 3.76
CA VAL A 62 -15.74 -7.28 4.87
C VAL A 62 -14.41 -6.81 4.29
N LEU A 63 -13.91 -5.70 4.82
CA LEU A 63 -12.59 -5.17 4.49
C LEU A 63 -11.64 -5.37 5.66
N ARG A 64 -10.49 -5.98 5.42
CA ARG A 64 -9.40 -6.13 6.38
C ARG A 64 -8.29 -5.14 6.09
N LEU A 65 -7.84 -4.44 7.12
CA LEU A 65 -6.66 -3.58 7.06
C LEU A 65 -5.43 -4.45 6.79
N ARG A 66 -4.65 -4.10 5.78
CA ARG A 66 -3.37 -4.73 5.44
C ARG A 66 -2.17 -3.88 5.83
N ARG A 67 -2.31 -2.55 5.79
CA ARG A 67 -1.25 -1.63 6.19
C ARG A 67 -1.78 -0.25 6.55
N SER A 68 -1.12 0.39 7.52
CA SER A 68 -1.38 1.76 7.97
C SER A 68 -0.07 2.54 8.05
N ASP A 69 0.67 2.72 6.95
CA ASP A 69 2.00 3.32 7.04
C ASP A 69 1.98 4.85 7.10
N ARG A 70 2.76 5.38 8.07
CA ARG A 70 3.29 6.74 8.06
C ARG A 70 4.75 6.64 7.63
N LEU A 71 5.04 6.89 6.35
CA LEU A 71 6.42 6.94 5.85
C LEU A 71 7.11 8.20 6.41
N ARG A 72 7.62 8.11 7.63
CA ARG A 72 8.69 8.98 8.10
C ARG A 72 9.79 8.07 8.60
N SER A 73 10.88 7.98 7.82
CA SER A 73 12.20 7.39 8.12
C SER A 73 12.70 6.24 7.20
N ILE A 74 12.53 6.33 5.87
CA ILE A 74 13.26 5.45 4.92
C ILE A 74 13.73 6.23 3.67
N GLU A 75 14.21 7.46 3.85
CA GLU A 75 15.00 8.13 2.81
C GLU A 75 16.49 7.99 3.11
N GLU A 76 16.96 6.76 3.32
CA GLU A 76 18.38 6.42 3.17
C GLU A 76 18.44 5.00 2.56
N GLY A 77 18.97 4.87 1.34
CA GLY A 77 19.28 3.56 0.74
C GLY A 77 18.52 3.18 -0.53
N GLY A 78 18.30 4.12 -1.45
CA GLY A 78 17.63 3.84 -2.72
C GLY A 78 18.18 4.61 -3.90
N GLU A 79 19.50 4.82 -3.97
CA GLU A 79 20.19 5.23 -5.20
C GLU A 79 21.05 4.03 -5.65
N GLU A 80 20.91 3.64 -6.93
CA GLU A 80 21.62 2.50 -7.51
C GLU A 80 23.14 2.68 -7.37
N PRO A 81 23.91 1.69 -6.88
CA PRO A 81 25.35 1.84 -6.78
C PRO A 81 26.00 1.44 -8.10
N ASP A 82 26.31 2.42 -8.94
CA ASP A 82 27.51 2.37 -9.76
C ASP A 82 28.56 3.20 -9.03
N THR A 83 29.42 2.57 -8.20
CA THR A 83 30.84 2.95 -7.95
C THR A 83 31.41 2.10 -6.80
N ASP A 84 32.59 1.52 -7.06
CA ASP A 84 33.49 0.81 -6.14
C ASP A 84 33.69 1.50 -4.78
N GLY A 85 33.83 0.70 -3.73
CA GLY A 85 34.48 1.15 -2.48
C GLY A 85 33.83 0.62 -1.20
N GLY A 86 34.56 -0.23 -0.49
CA GLY A 86 34.08 -0.90 0.72
C GLY A 86 33.89 0.01 1.95
N GLY A 87 33.11 -0.50 2.89
CA GLY A 87 32.92 0.09 4.22
C GLY A 87 31.77 -0.59 4.96
N THR A 88 32.08 -1.56 5.82
CA THR A 88 31.09 -2.18 6.72
C THR A 88 30.77 -1.20 7.85
N LEU A 89 29.52 -0.72 7.92
CA LEU A 89 28.98 -0.03 9.09
C LEU A 89 27.74 -0.78 9.60
N PRO A 90 27.54 -0.92 10.92
CA PRO A 90 26.35 -1.58 11.45
C PRO A 90 25.19 -0.60 11.69
N ALA A 91 23.97 -1.16 11.70
CA ALA A 91 22.72 -0.63 12.28
C ALA A 91 21.79 0.23 11.38
N PRO A 92 20.47 0.33 11.67
CA PRO A 92 19.72 -0.21 12.81
C PRO A 92 18.64 -1.24 12.44
N GLN A 93 18.28 -2.08 13.41
CA GLN A 93 17.10 -2.92 13.35
C GLN A 93 15.88 -1.98 13.32
N THR A 94 15.28 -1.79 12.14
CA THR A 94 13.98 -1.16 12.00
C THR A 94 12.99 -2.06 12.74
N ALA A 95 12.69 -1.70 13.99
CA ALA A 95 11.48 -2.15 14.63
C ALA A 95 10.34 -1.73 13.69
N GLN A 96 9.80 -2.71 12.95
CA GLN A 96 8.47 -2.64 12.38
C GLN A 96 7.53 -2.43 13.56
N ALA A 97 7.41 -1.18 14.02
CA ALA A 97 6.36 -0.78 14.91
C ALA A 97 5.09 -0.97 14.10
N ASP A 98 4.40 -2.07 14.36
CA ASP A 98 3.06 -2.34 13.86
C ASP A 98 2.15 -1.24 14.42
N ILE A 99 2.07 -0.17 13.64
CA ILE A 99 1.23 1.02 13.76
C ILE A 99 -0.27 0.71 13.82
N THR A 100 -0.66 -0.56 13.73
CA THR A 100 -1.99 -1.06 14.07
C THR A 100 -2.42 -0.68 15.49
N ASP A 101 -1.48 -0.50 16.43
CA ASP A 101 -1.80 -0.20 17.83
C ASP A 101 -1.92 1.31 18.14
N VAL A 102 -1.32 2.20 17.33
CA VAL A 102 -1.27 3.65 17.62
C VAL A 102 -2.38 4.44 16.92
N MET A 103 -2.88 3.95 15.79
CA MET A 103 -4.07 4.49 15.14
C MET A 103 -5.18 3.45 15.25
N GLY A 104 -6.10 3.63 16.20
CA GLY A 104 -7.26 2.77 16.51
C GLY A 104 -8.24 2.58 15.34
N SER A 105 -7.72 2.11 14.22
CA SER A 105 -8.39 1.75 13.01
C SER A 105 -8.83 0.31 13.15
N ALA A 106 -10.13 0.06 12.98
CA ALA A 106 -10.66 -1.29 13.08
C ALA A 106 -9.94 -2.18 12.05
N GLU A 107 -9.33 -3.26 12.51
CA GLU A 107 -8.64 -4.24 11.68
C GLU A 107 -9.60 -4.86 10.64
N LEU A 108 -10.88 -4.99 11.02
CA LEU A 108 -11.97 -5.43 10.18
C LEU A 108 -13.06 -4.36 10.10
N CYS A 109 -13.56 -4.12 8.89
CA CYS A 109 -14.63 -3.17 8.60
C CYS A 109 -15.71 -3.85 7.75
N GLU A 110 -16.88 -4.09 8.35
CA GLU A 110 -18.04 -4.58 7.63
C GLU A 110 -18.68 -3.46 6.79
N VAL A 111 -18.89 -3.74 5.51
CA VAL A 111 -19.56 -2.81 4.59
C VAL A 111 -21.07 -3.02 4.68
N ARG A 112 -21.74 -2.13 5.40
CA ARG A 112 -23.20 -2.16 5.57
C ARG A 112 -23.92 -1.90 4.24
N PRO A 113 -24.88 -2.75 3.82
CA PRO A 113 -25.70 -2.49 2.64
C PRO A 113 -26.41 -1.13 2.75
N GLY A 114 -26.35 -0.34 1.68
CA GLY A 114 -26.93 1.01 1.66
C GLY A 114 -26.14 2.08 2.44
N GLY A 115 -25.02 1.71 3.08
CA GLY A 115 -24.12 2.67 3.71
C GLY A 115 -23.18 3.38 2.73
N ALA A 116 -22.52 4.44 3.18
CA ALA A 116 -21.62 5.27 2.35
C ALA A 116 -20.50 4.45 1.67
N LEU A 117 -19.86 3.54 2.42
CA LEU A 117 -18.80 2.69 1.88
C LEU A 117 -19.33 1.71 0.81
N ALA A 118 -20.56 1.20 0.97
CA ALA A 118 -21.21 0.36 -0.04
C ALA A 118 -21.55 1.13 -1.32
N GLU A 119 -21.80 2.43 -1.23
CA GLU A 119 -22.03 3.28 -2.39
C GLU A 119 -20.76 3.53 -3.19
N VAL A 120 -19.66 3.91 -2.53
CA VAL A 120 -18.37 4.14 -3.19
C VAL A 120 -17.88 2.89 -3.91
N LEU A 121 -17.98 1.72 -3.26
CA LEU A 121 -17.50 0.46 -3.82
C LEU A 121 -18.38 -0.08 -4.96
N ARG A 122 -19.64 0.34 -5.09
CA ARG A 122 -20.51 -0.03 -6.22
C ARG A 122 -20.07 0.59 -7.55
N GLY A 123 -19.43 1.77 -7.51
CA GLY A 123 -19.00 2.50 -8.71
C GLY A 123 -17.70 1.99 -9.33
N VAL A 124 -16.97 1.13 -8.62
CA VAL A 124 -15.71 0.55 -9.08
C VAL A 124 -16.04 -0.66 -9.95
N ARG A 125 -15.98 -0.51 -11.27
CA ARG A 125 -16.02 -1.68 -12.17
C ARG A 125 -14.70 -2.45 -12.01
N PRO A 126 -14.72 -3.77 -11.76
CA PRO A 126 -13.54 -4.61 -11.90
C PRO A 126 -13.05 -4.63 -13.35
#